data_AF-A0A533S2G2-F1
#
_entry.id   AF-A0A533S2G2-F1
#
_cell.length_a   1.000
_cell.length_b   1.000
_cell.length_c   1.000
_cell.angle_alpha   90.00
_cell.angle_beta   90.00
_cell.angle_gamma   90.00
#
_symmetry.space_group_name_H-M   'P 1'
#
loop_
_entity.id
_entity.type
_entity.pdbx_description
1 polymer ?
#
loop_
_entity_poly.entity_id
_entity_poly.type
_entity_poly.pdbx_seq_one_letter_code
_entity_poly.pdbx_strand_id
1 'polypeptide(L)'
;MGMRSEKGFSLIEILLVVAILGVLSAIAVPKYLDYVASAKRNATITNFNTAAKVIKGSFGALRGGKKTLGEYIAEANKAGGHNPYFPEEPAFREGAAEKEGEVGIELILSEGGGPGSNKLVITARYLKTDPATGETGPFTDTNEIKF
;
A
#
# COMPACT_ATOMS: atom_id res chain seq x y z
N MET A 1 -15.09 -8.63 62.35
CA MET A 1 -15.31 -9.04 60.95
C MET A 1 -15.92 -7.86 60.21
N GLY A 2 -15.11 -7.03 59.55
CA GLY A 2 -15.62 -5.83 58.86
C GLY A 2 -16.35 -6.24 57.57
N MET A 3 -17.64 -5.98 57.48
CA MET A 3 -18.42 -6.16 56.25
C MET A 3 -17.93 -5.13 55.23
N ARG A 4 -17.20 -5.59 54.21
CA ARG A 4 -16.90 -4.76 53.03
C ARG A 4 -18.20 -4.62 52.25
N SER A 5 -18.74 -3.40 52.16
CA SER A 5 -19.82 -3.09 51.23
C SER A 5 -19.29 -3.21 49.80
N GLU A 6 -19.70 -4.25 49.09
CA GLU A 6 -19.47 -4.35 47.66
C GLU A 6 -20.41 -3.37 46.96
N LYS A 7 -19.88 -2.21 46.55
CA LYS A 7 -20.58 -1.27 45.66
C LYS A 7 -20.50 -1.80 44.24
N GLY A 8 -21.57 -2.42 43.77
CA GLY A 8 -21.75 -2.74 42.35
C GLY A 8 -22.05 -1.49 41.52
N PHE A 9 -21.75 -1.55 40.22
CA PHE A 9 -22.14 -0.52 39.26
C PHE A 9 -23.66 -0.47 39.09
N SER A 10 -24.22 0.74 38.94
CA SER A 10 -25.63 0.93 38.64
C SER A 10 -25.92 0.70 37.16
N LEU A 11 -27.11 0.16 36.86
CA LEU A 11 -27.59 0.01 35.49
C LEU A 11 -27.64 1.36 34.76
N ILE A 12 -27.97 2.44 35.48
CA ILE A 12 -28.00 3.78 34.87
C ILE A 12 -26.60 4.28 34.49
N GLU A 13 -25.57 3.89 35.26
CA GLU A 13 -24.18 4.27 34.96
C GLU A 13 -23.71 3.59 33.68
N ILE A 14 -24.01 2.30 33.51
CA ILE A 14 -23.66 1.57 32.28
C ILE A 14 -24.44 2.12 31.08
N LEU A 15 -25.73 2.46 31.23
CA LEU A 15 -26.53 3.06 30.15
C LEU A 15 -25.98 4.41 29.68
N LEU A 16 -25.60 5.29 30.62
CA LEU A 16 -25.03 6.60 30.28
C LEU A 16 -23.66 6.47 29.60
N VAL A 17 -22.83 5.54 30.06
CA VAL A 17 -21.51 5.26 29.44
C VAL A 17 -21.69 4.76 28.00
N VAL A 18 -22.58 3.81 27.75
CA VAL A 18 -22.84 3.29 26.40
C VAL A 18 -23.40 4.39 25.50
N ALA A 19 -24.27 5.28 26.03
CA ALA A 19 -24.80 6.40 25.27
C ALA A 19 -23.70 7.37 24.81
N ILE A 20 -22.76 7.73 25.70
CA ILE A 20 -21.62 8.61 25.35
C ILE A 20 -20.68 7.92 24.36
N LEU A 21 -20.34 6.64 24.59
CA LEU A 21 -19.51 5.85 23.67
C LEU A 21 -20.14 5.72 22.29
N GLY A 22 -21.47 5.61 22.20
CA GLY A 22 -22.22 5.60 20.94
C GLY A 22 -22.02 6.87 20.13
N VAL A 23 -22.17 8.05 20.75
CA VAL A 23 -21.97 9.35 20.07
C VAL A 23 -20.52 9.52 19.63
N LEU A 24 -19.55 9.18 20.48
CA LEU A 24 -18.12 9.28 20.13
C LEU A 24 -17.77 8.34 18.97
N SER A 25 -18.28 7.10 18.99
CA SER A 25 -18.00 6.10 17.95
C SER A 25 -18.53 6.51 16.58
N ALA A 26 -19.70 7.16 16.52
CA ALA A 26 -20.28 7.64 15.26
C ALA A 26 -19.36 8.63 14.51
N ILE A 27 -18.56 9.43 15.24
CA ILE A 27 -17.62 10.39 14.65
C ILE A 27 -16.22 9.76 14.48
N ALA A 28 -15.80 8.96 15.46
CA ALA A 28 -14.44 8.42 15.51
C ALA A 28 -14.20 7.32 14.46
N VAL A 29 -15.16 6.41 14.26
CA VAL A 29 -15.03 5.28 13.34
C VAL A 29 -14.78 5.72 11.89
N PRO A 30 -15.61 6.57 11.25
CA PRO A 30 -15.36 6.97 9.86
C PRO A 30 -14.01 7.68 9.70
N LYS A 31 -13.64 8.56 10.65
CA LYS A 31 -12.34 9.24 10.63
C LYS A 31 -11.16 8.27 10.74
N TYR A 32 -11.27 7.26 11.59
CA TYR A 32 -10.24 6.24 11.73
C TYR A 32 -10.09 5.41 10.45
N LEU A 33 -11.20 5.03 9.81
CA LEU A 33 -11.18 4.30 8.54
C LEU A 33 -10.52 5.12 7.43
N ASP A 34 -10.83 6.42 7.32
CA ASP A 34 -10.20 7.33 6.36
C ASP A 34 -8.68 7.48 6.60
N TYR A 35 -8.28 7.57 7.88
CA TYR A 35 -6.88 7.63 8.27
C TYR A 35 -6.12 6.37 7.83
N VAL A 36 -6.68 5.19 8.12
CA VAL A 36 -6.09 3.91 7.70
C VAL A 36 -6.04 3.81 6.18
N ALA A 37 -7.10 4.17 5.47
CA ALA A 37 -7.13 4.15 4.00
C ALA A 37 -6.05 5.06 3.38
N SER A 38 -5.88 6.26 3.94
CA SER A 38 -4.84 7.20 3.51
C SER A 38 -3.43 6.70 3.82
N ALA A 39 -3.23 6.07 4.99
CA ALA A 39 -1.96 5.45 5.35
C ALA A 39 -1.59 4.31 4.38
N LYS A 40 -2.55 3.45 4.02
CA LYS A 40 -2.34 2.37 3.04
C LYS A 40 -1.97 2.91 1.65
N ARG A 41 -2.68 3.95 1.19
CA ARG A 41 -2.35 4.65 -0.07
C ARG A 41 -0.92 5.18 -0.05
N ASN A 42 -0.55 5.93 1.00
CA ASN A 42 0.76 6.54 1.10
C ASN A 42 1.88 5.50 1.17
N ALA A 43 1.69 4.39 1.90
CA ALA A 43 2.65 3.29 1.92
C ALA A 43 2.86 2.69 0.52
N THR A 44 1.80 2.53 -0.27
CA THR A 44 1.89 2.04 -1.65
C THR A 44 2.70 3.01 -2.54
N ILE A 45 2.44 4.32 -2.41
CA ILE A 45 3.18 5.36 -3.14
C ILE A 45 4.66 5.40 -2.72
N THR A 46 4.96 5.18 -1.44
CA THR A 46 6.35 5.07 -0.97
C THR A 46 7.06 3.84 -1.55
N ASN A 47 6.39 2.68 -1.60
CA ASN A 47 6.91 1.49 -2.25
C ASN A 47 7.19 1.74 -3.73
N PHE A 48 6.28 2.42 -4.43
CA PHE A 48 6.42 2.79 -5.84
C PHE A 48 7.65 3.66 -6.12
N ASN A 49 7.83 4.72 -5.31
CA ASN A 49 9.00 5.60 -5.44
C ASN A 49 10.31 4.87 -5.12
N THR A 50 10.27 3.93 -4.17
CA THR A 50 11.42 3.09 -3.81
C THR A 50 11.79 2.16 -4.96
N ALA A 51 10.82 1.45 -5.55
CA ALA A 51 11.03 0.61 -6.72
C ALA A 51 11.66 1.42 -7.87
N ALA A 52 11.10 2.60 -8.17
CA ALA A 52 11.62 3.49 -9.21
C ALA A 52 13.08 3.87 -8.99
N LYS A 53 13.50 4.09 -7.75
CA LYS A 53 14.89 4.42 -7.43
C LYS A 53 15.83 3.21 -7.55
N VAL A 54 15.45 2.07 -6.95
CA VAL A 54 16.29 0.87 -6.88
C VAL A 54 16.55 0.30 -8.27
N ILE A 55 15.53 0.24 -9.12
CA ILE A 55 15.67 -0.40 -10.44
C ILE A 55 16.47 0.49 -11.39
N LYS A 56 16.26 1.82 -11.35
CA LYS A 56 17.11 2.76 -12.10
C LYS A 56 18.59 2.56 -11.78
N GLY A 57 18.93 2.38 -10.49
CA GLY A 57 20.30 2.12 -10.06
C GLY A 57 20.83 0.73 -10.42
N SER A 58 19.94 -0.26 -10.55
CA SER A 58 20.29 -1.67 -10.80
C SER A 58 20.24 -2.07 -12.28
N PHE A 59 19.90 -1.15 -13.19
CA PHE A 59 19.73 -1.44 -14.61
C PHE A 59 20.96 -2.07 -15.27
N GLY A 60 22.17 -1.59 -14.95
CA GLY A 60 23.41 -2.17 -15.46
C GLY A 60 23.63 -3.62 -15.04
N ALA A 61 23.17 -3.99 -13.83
CA ALA A 61 23.25 -5.36 -13.33
C ALA A 61 22.21 -6.29 -13.99
N LEU A 62 21.00 -5.77 -14.26
CA LEU A 62 19.95 -6.46 -15.02
C LEU A 62 20.42 -6.77 -16.45
N ARG A 63 20.96 -5.77 -17.16
CA ARG A 63 21.49 -5.95 -18.52
C ARG A 63 22.70 -6.88 -18.56
N GLY A 64 23.52 -6.86 -17.51
CA GLY A 64 24.70 -7.72 -17.39
C GLY A 64 24.39 -9.19 -17.06
N GLY A 65 23.12 -9.58 -16.95
CA GLY A 65 22.69 -10.95 -16.67
C GLY A 65 23.08 -11.47 -15.29
N LYS A 66 23.51 -10.59 -14.38
CA LYS A 66 23.96 -10.99 -13.03
C LYS A 66 22.80 -11.37 -12.12
N LYS A 67 21.62 -10.82 -12.38
CA LYS A 67 20.41 -11.05 -11.63
C LYS A 67 19.20 -10.72 -12.51
N THR A 68 18.18 -11.56 -12.46
CA THR A 68 16.91 -11.39 -13.17
C THR A 68 16.03 -10.36 -12.47
N LEU A 69 15.04 -9.83 -13.18
CA LEU A 69 14.06 -8.92 -12.59
C LEU A 69 13.29 -9.60 -11.44
N GLY A 70 12.82 -10.83 -11.65
CA GLY A 70 12.15 -11.62 -10.63
C GLY A 70 12.97 -11.83 -9.34
N GLU A 71 14.29 -12.04 -9.44
CA GLU A 71 15.15 -12.16 -8.26
C GLU A 71 15.30 -10.82 -7.51
N TYR A 72 15.31 -9.68 -8.21
CA TYR A 72 15.32 -8.37 -7.57
C TYR A 72 14.03 -8.10 -6.82
N ILE A 73 12.90 -8.45 -7.44
CA ILE A 73 11.58 -8.34 -6.84
C ILE A 73 11.45 -9.24 -5.61
N ALA A 74 11.91 -10.50 -5.71
CA ALA A 74 11.90 -11.43 -4.60
C ALA A 74 12.74 -10.93 -3.41
N GLU A 75 13.90 -10.32 -3.66
CA GLU A 75 14.71 -9.71 -2.61
C GLU A 75 14.03 -8.48 -2.00
N ALA A 76 13.42 -7.61 -2.82
CA ALA A 76 12.71 -6.43 -2.34
C ALA A 76 11.52 -6.80 -1.43
N ASN A 77 10.77 -7.85 -1.77
CA ASN A 77 9.70 -8.37 -0.92
C ASN A 77 10.25 -8.96 0.40
N LYS A 78 11.37 -9.68 0.36
CA LYS A 78 12.03 -10.21 1.58
C LYS A 78 12.63 -9.13 2.47
N ALA A 79 13.08 -8.01 1.89
CA ALA A 79 13.73 -6.91 2.61
C ALA A 79 12.74 -5.97 3.36
N GLY A 80 11.44 -6.30 3.39
CA GLY A 80 10.42 -5.51 4.07
C GLY A 80 9.40 -4.85 3.13
N GLY A 81 9.32 -5.27 1.87
CA GLY A 81 8.22 -4.92 0.99
C GLY A 81 6.91 -5.53 1.49
N HIS A 82 6.03 -4.71 2.06
CA HIS A 82 4.71 -5.14 2.50
C HIS A 82 3.60 -4.48 1.68
N ASN A 83 2.62 -5.28 1.25
CA ASN A 83 1.39 -4.77 0.67
C ASN A 83 0.49 -4.25 1.80
N PRO A 84 0.19 -2.93 1.84
CA PRO A 84 -0.54 -2.34 2.97
C PRO A 84 -2.04 -2.68 2.97
N TYR A 85 -2.60 -3.19 1.87
CA TYR A 85 -3.99 -3.63 1.79
C TYR A 85 -4.13 -5.11 2.13
N PHE A 86 -3.19 -5.93 1.67
CA PHE A 86 -3.18 -7.39 1.84
C PHE A 86 -1.82 -7.86 2.38
N PRO A 87 -1.62 -7.94 3.71
CA PRO A 87 -0.31 -8.23 4.31
C PRO A 87 0.33 -9.57 3.90
N GLU A 88 -0.49 -10.53 3.49
CA GLU A 88 -0.05 -11.86 3.03
C GLU A 88 0.36 -11.88 1.55
N GLU A 89 0.12 -10.79 0.82
CA GLU A 89 0.46 -10.64 -0.59
C GLU A 89 1.77 -9.87 -0.75
N PRO A 90 2.56 -10.16 -1.80
CA PRO A 90 3.78 -9.41 -2.07
C PRO A 90 3.47 -7.94 -2.37
N ALA A 91 4.40 -7.05 -1.97
CA ALA A 91 4.31 -5.63 -2.29
C ALA A 91 4.76 -5.35 -3.73
N PHE A 92 5.71 -6.13 -4.23
CA PHE A 92 6.32 -5.95 -5.53
C PHE A 92 6.07 -7.18 -6.39
N ARG A 93 5.78 -6.96 -7.67
CA ARG A 93 5.64 -8.05 -8.65
C ARG A 93 6.29 -7.72 -9.98
N GLU A 94 6.43 -8.76 -10.79
CA GLU A 94 6.80 -8.61 -12.19
C GLU A 94 5.55 -8.34 -13.03
N GLY A 95 5.66 -7.43 -14.00
CA GLY A 95 4.53 -6.93 -14.77
C GLY A 95 3.74 -5.82 -14.06
N ALA A 96 2.59 -5.44 -14.59
CA ALA A 96 1.74 -4.40 -14.01
C ALA A 96 1.08 -4.81 -12.67
N ALA A 97 0.80 -3.82 -11.82
CA ALA A 97 0.09 -4.00 -10.56
C ALA A 97 -1.36 -4.42 -10.80
N GLU A 98 -1.76 -5.56 -10.24
CA GLU A 98 -3.09 -6.14 -10.40
C GLU A 98 -3.95 -5.98 -9.14
N LYS A 99 -3.34 -5.95 -7.95
CA LYS A 99 -4.03 -5.83 -6.65
C LYS A 99 -3.76 -4.49 -5.97
N GLU A 100 -4.67 -4.04 -5.12
CA GLU A 100 -4.45 -2.85 -4.29
C GLU A 100 -3.25 -3.06 -3.36
N GLY A 101 -2.42 -2.02 -3.22
CA GLY A 101 -1.19 -2.05 -2.44
C GLY A 101 0.03 -2.61 -3.16
N GLU A 102 -0.16 -3.11 -4.37
CA GLU A 102 0.90 -3.71 -5.17
C GLU A 102 1.61 -2.68 -6.04
N VAL A 103 2.91 -2.89 -6.23
CA VAL A 103 3.78 -2.18 -7.15
C VAL A 103 4.28 -3.16 -8.21
N GLY A 104 3.82 -2.95 -9.44
CA GLY A 104 4.23 -3.72 -10.60
C GLY A 104 5.46 -3.13 -11.25
N ILE A 105 6.39 -3.99 -11.66
CA ILE A 105 7.63 -3.62 -12.32
C ILE A 105 7.78 -4.43 -13.60
N GLU A 106 7.93 -3.73 -14.73
CA GLU A 106 8.07 -4.36 -16.04
C GLU A 106 9.26 -3.76 -16.80
N LEU A 107 10.15 -4.63 -17.27
CA LEU A 107 11.26 -4.27 -18.14
C LEU A 107 10.91 -4.64 -19.59
N ILE A 108 10.78 -3.62 -20.43
CA ILE A 108 10.48 -3.77 -21.85
C ILE A 108 11.78 -3.54 -22.62
N LEU A 109 12.30 -4.60 -23.24
CA LEU A 109 13.48 -4.56 -24.09
C LEU A 109 13.06 -4.56 -25.55
N SER A 110 13.59 -3.62 -26.34
CA SER A 110 13.33 -3.53 -27.77
C SER A 110 14.49 -4.13 -28.55
N GLU A 111 14.25 -5.22 -29.29
CA GLU A 111 15.26 -5.80 -30.18
C GLU A 111 15.47 -4.88 -31.39
N GLY A 112 16.73 -4.48 -31.63
CA GLY A 112 17.10 -3.61 -32.76
C GLY A 112 16.80 -2.12 -32.58
N GLY A 113 16.33 -1.69 -31.40
CA GLY A 113 16.05 -0.29 -31.11
C GLY A 113 17.31 0.55 -30.83
N GLY A 114 17.30 1.81 -31.28
CA GLY A 114 18.32 2.80 -30.92
C GLY A 114 18.31 3.17 -29.42
N PRO A 115 19.23 4.04 -28.96
CA PRO A 115 19.24 4.52 -27.57
C PRO A 115 17.87 5.08 -27.15
N GLY A 116 17.40 4.75 -25.94
CA GLY A 116 16.07 5.15 -25.46
C GLY A 116 14.90 4.25 -25.86
N SER A 117 15.16 3.14 -26.57
CA SER A 117 14.13 2.19 -26.99
C SER A 117 13.69 1.21 -25.91
N ASN A 118 14.53 1.00 -24.88
CA ASN A 118 14.14 0.17 -23.74
C ASN A 118 13.37 1.02 -22.73
N LYS A 119 12.43 0.39 -22.04
CA LYS A 119 11.61 1.05 -21.04
C LYS A 119 11.55 0.24 -19.76
N LEU A 120 11.55 0.94 -18.65
CA LEU A 120 11.07 0.42 -17.38
C LEU A 120 9.71 1.05 -17.10
N VAL A 121 8.70 0.21 -16.94
CA VAL A 121 7.36 0.61 -16.53
C VAL A 121 7.16 0.20 -15.09
N ILE A 122 6.74 1.14 -14.27
CA ILE A 122 6.42 0.90 -12.87
C ILE A 122 4.97 1.33 -12.67
N THR A 123 4.18 0.50 -12.02
CA THR A 123 2.78 0.76 -11.74
C THR A 123 2.53 0.63 -10.25
N ALA A 124 1.63 1.44 -9.70
CA ALA A 124 1.16 1.33 -8.32
C ALA A 124 -0.34 1.34 -8.31
N ARG A 125 -0.96 0.32 -7.72
CA ARG A 125 -2.42 0.23 -7.62
C ARG A 125 -2.87 0.46 -6.18
N TYR A 126 -3.79 1.40 -5.96
CA TYR A 126 -4.29 1.73 -4.62
C TYR A 126 -5.71 2.32 -4.69
N LEU A 127 -6.37 2.41 -3.53
CA LEU A 127 -7.69 3.03 -3.46
C LEU A 127 -7.61 4.55 -3.40
N LYS A 128 -8.37 5.22 -4.27
CA LYS A 128 -8.51 6.67 -4.32
C LYS A 128 -9.99 7.06 -4.26
N THR A 129 -10.28 8.09 -3.48
CA THR A 129 -11.60 8.72 -3.45
C THR A 129 -11.65 9.80 -4.51
N ASP A 130 -12.65 9.75 -5.38
CA ASP A 130 -12.91 10.77 -6.38
C ASP A 130 -13.46 12.03 -5.68
N PRO A 131 -12.82 13.21 -5.84
CA PRO A 131 -13.28 14.44 -5.21
C PRO A 131 -14.61 14.98 -5.76
N ALA A 132 -15.03 14.56 -6.96
CA ALA A 132 -16.26 14.99 -7.59
C ALA A 132 -17.46 14.11 -7.20
N THR A 133 -17.27 12.79 -7.05
CA THR A 133 -18.36 11.85 -6.74
C THR A 133 -18.36 11.38 -5.28
N GLY A 134 -17.24 11.49 -4.57
CA GLY A 134 -17.06 10.93 -3.23
C GLY A 134 -16.91 9.41 -3.21
N GLU A 135 -16.95 8.75 -4.37
CA GLU A 135 -16.80 7.29 -4.47
C GLU A 135 -15.32 6.89 -4.34
N THR A 136 -15.07 5.82 -3.60
CA THR A 136 -13.73 5.25 -3.46
C THR A 136 -13.59 4.04 -4.39
N GLY A 137 -12.58 4.07 -5.26
CA GLY A 137 -12.32 3.02 -6.23
C GLY A 137 -10.82 2.77 -6.48
N PRO A 138 -10.49 1.70 -7.21
CA PRO A 138 -9.11 1.40 -7.57
C PRO A 138 -8.56 2.44 -8.54
N PHE A 139 -7.33 2.87 -8.29
CA PHE A 139 -6.57 3.79 -9.12
C PHE A 139 -5.18 3.18 -9.38
N THR A 140 -4.67 3.35 -10.60
CA THR A 140 -3.33 2.89 -10.98
C THR A 140 -2.49 4.07 -11.43
N ASP A 141 -1.42 4.36 -10.71
CA ASP A 141 -0.38 5.29 -11.13
C ASP A 141 0.68 4.55 -11.96
N THR A 142 1.22 5.19 -12.99
CA THR A 142 2.19 4.58 -13.91
C THR A 142 3.32 5.55 -14.20
N ASN A 143 4.56 5.08 -14.08
CA ASN A 143 5.76 5.82 -14.44
C ASN A 143 6.60 5.02 -15.44
N GLU A 144 6.88 5.64 -16.58
CA GLU A 144 7.74 5.08 -17.63
C GLU A 144 9.09 5.78 -17.65
N ILE A 145 10.17 4.98 -17.64
CA ILE A 145 11.54 5.47 -17.72
C ILE A 145 12.17 4.87 -18.96
N LYS A 146 12.58 5.72 -19.90
CA LYS A 146 13.21 5.32 -21.17
C LYS A 146 14.74 5.40 -21.04
N PHE A 147 15.44 4.43 -21.64
CA PHE A 147 16.91 4.37 -21.66
C PHE A 147 17.43 3.58 -22.87
#